data_AF-A0A535Z8R0-F1
#
_entry.id   AF-A0A535Z8R0-F1
#
_cell.length_a   1.000
_cell.length_b   1.000
_cell.length_c   1.000
_cell.angle_alpha   90.00
_cell.angle_beta   90.00
_cell.angle_gamma   90.00
#
_symmetry.space_group_name_H-M   'P 1'
#
loop_
_entity.id
_entity.type
_entity.pdbx_description
1 polymer ?
#
loop_
_entity_poly.entity_id
_entity_poly.type
_entity_poly.pdbx_seq_one_letter_code
_entity_poly.pdbx_strand_id
1 'polypeptide(L)'
;MRGCDWRHPIDSDGPPNEATIKQALYLRQIYTEILAMEERLVPIRQLMLKQSDEGRREVELTNAPVVAAQAERFRQLLGHWEARVAELGGESRVKP
;
A
#
# COMPACT_ATOMS: atom_id res chain seq x y z
N MET A 1 -9.00 -2.88 -21.87
CA MET A 1 -8.24 -2.73 -20.61
C MET A 1 -9.26 -2.62 -19.49
N ARG A 2 -9.32 -3.57 -18.54
CA ARG A 2 -10.10 -3.39 -17.32
C ARG A 2 -9.32 -2.41 -16.45
N GLY A 3 -9.65 -1.13 -16.54
CA GLY A 3 -9.24 -0.16 -15.54
C GLY A 3 -9.80 -0.62 -14.22
N CYS A 4 -8.92 -0.97 -13.28
CA CYS A 4 -9.32 -1.30 -11.91
C CYS A 4 -10.14 -0.13 -11.38
N ASP A 5 -11.40 -0.41 -11.10
CA ASP A 5 -12.35 0.54 -10.57
C ASP A 5 -11.81 1.12 -9.26
N TRP A 6 -11.51 2.42 -9.27
CA TRP A 6 -10.79 3.19 -8.23
C TRP A 6 -11.50 3.24 -6.88
N ARG A 7 -12.74 2.74 -6.81
CA ARG A 7 -13.62 2.73 -5.62
C ARG A 7 -13.80 1.35 -5.01
N HIS A 8 -13.29 0.29 -5.65
CA HIS A 8 -13.37 -1.04 -5.09
C HIS A 8 -12.13 -1.30 -4.22
N PRO A 9 -12.30 -1.63 -2.92
CA PRO A 9 -11.30 -2.43 -2.22
C PRO A 9 -10.96 -3.64 -3.10
N ILE A 10 -9.77 -4.24 -2.94
CA ILE A 10 -9.57 -5.59 -3.49
C ILE A 10 -10.78 -6.40 -2.96
N ASP A 11 -11.60 -6.97 -3.86
CA ASP A 11 -13.02 -7.35 -3.65
C ASP A 11 -13.36 -8.19 -2.39
N SER A 12 -12.37 -8.57 -1.57
CA SER A 12 -12.48 -9.32 -0.33
C SER A 12 -12.50 -8.50 0.96
N ASP A 13 -12.14 -7.21 0.93
CA ASP A 13 -11.94 -6.43 2.16
C ASP A 13 -13.27 -5.78 2.56
N GLY A 14 -14.13 -6.53 3.25
CA GLY A 14 -15.34 -5.98 3.89
C GLY A 14 -15.02 -4.75 4.77
N PRO A 15 -16.03 -3.93 5.12
CA PRO A 15 -15.79 -2.62 5.69
C PRO A 15 -15.03 -2.74 7.04
N PRO A 16 -13.95 -1.95 7.29
CA PRO A 16 -13.05 -2.16 8.43
C PRO A 16 -13.74 -2.12 9.80
N ASN A 17 -14.81 -1.35 9.92
CA ASN A 17 -15.64 -1.22 11.12
C ASN A 17 -16.39 -2.52 11.50
N GLU A 18 -16.64 -3.40 10.54
CA GLU A 18 -17.31 -4.69 10.74
C GLU A 18 -16.34 -5.88 10.75
N ALA A 19 -15.04 -5.61 10.50
CA ALA A 19 -14.02 -6.65 10.44
C ALA A 19 -13.81 -7.34 11.80
N THR A 20 -13.72 -8.67 11.76
CA THR A 20 -13.30 -9.50 12.90
C THR A 20 -11.79 -9.37 13.15
N ILE A 21 -11.33 -9.73 14.36
CA ILE A 21 -9.89 -9.72 14.67
C ILE A 21 -9.06 -10.60 13.72
N LYS A 22 -9.61 -11.74 13.27
CA LYS A 22 -8.94 -12.61 12.31
C LYS A 22 -8.77 -11.93 10.94
N GLN A 23 -9.80 -11.24 10.46
CA GLN A 23 -9.73 -10.47 9.22
C GLN A 23 -8.76 -9.30 9.34
N ALA A 24 -8.79 -8.56 10.44
CA ALA A 24 -7.89 -7.44 10.66
C ALA A 24 -6.42 -7.88 10.71
N LEU A 25 -6.10 -8.99 11.39
CA LEU A 25 -4.75 -9.56 11.41
C LEU A 25 -4.30 -10.06 10.03
N TYR A 26 -5.20 -10.72 9.29
CA TYR A 26 -4.92 -11.20 7.94
C TYR A 26 -4.60 -10.04 7.00
N LEU A 27 -5.46 -9.02 6.95
CA LEU A 27 -5.27 -7.86 6.08
C LEU A 27 -4.05 -7.04 6.48
N ARG A 28 -3.80 -6.84 7.78
CA ARG A 28 -2.56 -6.23 8.25
C ARG A 28 -1.33 -6.94 7.68
N GLN A 29 -1.28 -8.27 7.77
CA GLN A 29 -0.15 -9.05 7.25
C GLN A 29 0.03 -8.86 5.74
N ILE A 30 -1.05 -8.94 4.96
CA ILE A 30 -1.01 -8.74 3.50
C ILE A 30 -0.51 -7.34 3.16
N TYR A 31 -1.03 -6.30 3.81
CA TYR A 31 -0.60 -4.93 3.54
C TYR A 31 0.83 -4.65 4.01
N THR A 32 1.33 -5.31 5.06
CA THR A 32 2.75 -5.28 5.43
C THR A 32 3.62 -5.87 4.31
N GLU A 33 3.24 -7.02 3.74
CA GLU A 33 3.99 -7.65 2.64
C GLU A 33 4.01 -6.77 1.38
N ILE A 34 2.87 -6.19 1.03
CA ILE A 34 2.75 -5.25 -0.10
C ILE A 34 3.61 -4.01 0.15
N LEU A 35 3.57 -3.44 1.36
CA LEU A 35 4.37 -2.27 1.70
C LEU A 35 5.87 -2.57 1.63
N ALA A 36 6.31 -3.74 2.13
CA ALA A 36 7.71 -4.16 2.05
C ALA A 36 8.20 -4.32 0.59
N MET A 37 7.33 -4.79 -0.31
CA MET A 37 7.63 -4.81 -1.76
C MET A 37 7.78 -3.39 -2.32
N GLU A 38 6.90 -2.48 -1.92
CA GLU A 38 6.83 -1.11 -2.42
C GLU A 38 7.96 -0.20 -1.87
N GLU A 39 8.47 -0.50 -0.68
CA GLU A 39 9.69 0.11 -0.15
C GLU A 39 10.93 -0.23 -0.99
N ARG A 40 10.97 -1.43 -1.62
CA ARG A 40 12.03 -1.77 -2.57
C ARG A 40 11.98 -0.97 -3.86
N LEU A 41 10.90 -0.20 -4.10
CA LEU A 41 10.75 0.69 -5.25
C LEU A 41 11.18 2.14 -4.92
N VAL A 42 11.48 2.45 -3.65
CA VAL A 42 12.08 3.74 -3.25
C VAL A 42 13.35 4.08 -4.05
N PRO A 43 14.28 3.15 -4.31
CA PRO A 43 15.45 3.43 -5.14
C PRO A 43 15.08 3.90 -6.55
N ILE A 44 14.02 3.35 -7.15
CA ILE A 44 13.55 3.76 -8.49
C ILE A 44 13.07 5.21 -8.45
N ARG A 45 12.26 5.59 -7.46
CA ARG A 45 11.83 7.00 -7.28
C ARG A 45 13.03 7.94 -7.14
N GLN A 46 14.04 7.55 -6.36
CA GLN A 46 15.26 8.35 -6.20
C GLN A 46 16.09 8.42 -7.49
N LEU A 47 16.11 7.37 -8.30
CA LEU A 47 16.76 7.37 -9.62
C LEU A 47 16.02 8.26 -10.62
N MET A 48 14.68 8.34 -10.55
CA MET A 48 13.87 9.24 -11.37
C MET A 48 14.15 10.71 -11.07
N LEU A 49 14.33 11.07 -9.80
CA LEU A 49 14.66 12.45 -9.39
C LEU A 49 16.02 12.91 -9.94
N LYS A 50 16.93 11.98 -10.20
CA LYS A 50 18.28 12.24 -10.74
C LYS A 50 18.33 12.33 -12.27
N GLN A 51 17.22 12.12 -12.98
CA GLN A 51 17.16 12.25 -14.44
C GLN A 51 17.21 13.71 -14.88
N SER A 52 17.57 13.94 -16.15
CA SER A 52 17.42 15.23 -16.81
C SER A 52 15.93 15.61 -16.93
N ASP A 53 15.63 16.87 -17.29
CA ASP A 53 14.26 17.32 -17.49
C ASP A 53 13.53 16.52 -18.58
N GLU A 54 14.23 16.17 -19.66
CA GLU A 54 13.71 15.31 -20.73
C GLU A 54 13.46 13.88 -20.22
N GLY A 55 14.40 13.33 -19.45
CA GLY A 55 14.26 12.01 -18.85
C GLY A 55 13.10 11.93 -17.86
N ARG A 56 12.84 12.99 -17.09
CA ARG A 56 11.67 13.07 -16.20
C ARG A 56 10.35 13.05 -16.97
N ARG A 57 10.25 13.81 -18.07
CA ARG A 57 9.05 13.81 -18.93
C ARG A 57 8.77 12.44 -19.54
N GLU A 58 9.80 11.74 -20.00
CA GLU A 58 9.63 10.38 -20.53
C GLU A 58 9.22 9.39 -19.43
N VAL A 59 9.80 9.51 -18.24
CA VAL A 59 9.43 8.69 -17.08
C VAL A 59 7.98 8.91 -16.63
N GLU A 60 7.48 10.14 -16.69
CA GLU A 60 6.08 10.47 -16.39
C GLU A 60 5.08 9.76 -17.32
N LEU A 61 5.51 9.37 -18.52
CA LEU A 61 4.72 8.60 -19.48
C LEU A 61 4.76 7.08 -19.25
N THR A 62 5.55 6.62 -18.27
CA THR A 62 5.63 5.20 -17.88
C THR A 62 4.70 4.88 -16.70
N ASN A 63 4.70 3.62 -16.24
CA ASN A 63 3.97 3.21 -15.03
C ASN A 63 4.67 3.63 -13.72
N ALA A 64 5.89 4.20 -13.76
CA ALA A 64 6.66 4.51 -12.56
C ALA A 64 5.96 5.49 -11.58
N PRO A 65 5.26 6.55 -12.05
CA PRO A 65 4.46 7.40 -11.16
C PRO A 65 3.29 6.68 -10.49
N VAL A 66 2.65 5.73 -11.19
CA VAL A 66 1.52 4.95 -10.66
C VAL A 66 1.99 4.06 -9.52
N VAL A 67 3.10 3.37 -9.72
CA VAL A 67 3.75 2.55 -8.68
C VAL A 67 4.13 3.43 -7.48
N ALA A 68 4.72 4.61 -7.72
CA ALA A 68 5.04 5.56 -6.67
C ALA A 68 3.83 6.02 -5.83
N ALA A 69 2.69 6.27 -6.47
CA ALA A 69 1.47 6.68 -5.78
C ALA A 69 0.81 5.54 -4.99
N GLN A 70 0.94 4.28 -5.44
CA GLN A 70 0.38 3.11 -4.76
C GLN A 70 1.00 2.88 -3.38
N ALA A 71 2.28 3.24 -3.19
CA ALA A 71 2.95 3.21 -1.89
C ALA A 71 2.20 3.93 -0.78
N GLU A 72 1.79 5.15 -1.07
CA GLU A 72 1.15 5.99 -0.07
C GLU A 72 -0.23 5.45 0.30
N ARG A 73 -0.96 4.91 -0.68
CA ARG A 73 -2.22 4.20 -0.45
C ARG A 73 -2.04 3.00 0.47
N PHE A 74 -1.01 2.17 0.24
CA PHE A 74 -0.77 1.00 1.08
C PHE A 74 -0.34 1.37 2.51
N ARG A 75 0.40 2.47 2.70
CA ARG A 75 0.68 3.00 4.05
C ARG A 75 -0.60 3.39 4.79
N GLN A 76 -1.49 4.11 4.13
CA GLN A 76 -2.76 4.52 4.73
C GLN A 76 -3.64 3.31 5.09
N LEU A 77 -3.76 2.34 4.18
CA LEU A 77 -4.51 1.11 4.43
C LEU A 77 -3.90 0.29 5.58
N LEU A 78 -2.57 0.18 5.65
CA LEU A 78 -1.90 -0.48 6.77
C LEU A 78 -2.22 0.22 8.09
N GLY A 79 -2.11 1.55 8.15
CA GLY A 79 -2.44 2.32 9.35
C GLY A 79 -3.90 2.13 9.81
N HIS A 80 -4.85 2.02 8.88
CA HIS A 80 -6.24 1.69 9.21
C HIS A 80 -6.37 0.32 9.87
N TRP A 81 -5.70 -0.71 9.34
CA TRP A 81 -5.78 -2.06 9.90
C TRP A 81 -5.03 -2.20 11.23
N GLU A 82 -3.91 -1.48 11.41
CA GLU A 82 -3.20 -1.40 12.68
C GLU A 82 -4.08 -0.78 13.78
N ALA A 83 -4.72 0.35 13.48
CA ALA A 83 -5.67 0.98 14.40
C ALA A 83 -6.81 0.01 14.75
N ARG A 84 -7.34 -0.70 13.75
CA ARG A 84 -8.43 -1.66 13.96
C ARG A 84 -8.02 -2.86 14.82
N VAL A 85 -6.80 -3.37 14.66
CA VAL A 85 -6.26 -4.45 15.52
C VAL A 85 -6.14 -3.96 16.96
N ALA A 86 -5.69 -2.73 17.17
CA ALA A 86 -5.56 -2.15 18.51
C ALA A 86 -6.93 -1.95 19.19
N GLU A 87 -7.93 -1.43 18.47
CA GLU A 87 -9.32 -1.29 18.95
C GLU A 87 -9.93 -2.61 19.41
N LEU A 88 -9.62 -3.70 18.70
CA LEU A 88 -10.14 -5.04 18.97
C LEU A 88 -9.37 -5.78 20.08
N GLY A 89 -8.41 -5.12 20.76
CA GLY A 89 -7.63 -5.71 21.85
C GLY A 89 -6.61 -6.75 21.40
N GLY A 90 -6.24 -6.75 20.10
CA GLY A 90 -5.20 -7.64 19.58
C GLY A 90 -3.82 -7.14 19.98
N GLU A 91 -3.10 -7.88 20.83
CA GLU A 91 -1.70 -7.59 21.10
C GLU A 91 -0.87 -7.77 19.82
N SER A 92 -0.25 -6.68 19.38
CA SER A 92 0.61 -6.67 18.21
C SER A 92 1.91 -7.40 18.52
N ARG A 93 1.98 -8.69 18.19
CA ARG A 93 3.24 -9.42 18.18
C ARG A 93 4.02 -9.05 16.91
N VAL A 94 4.53 -7.82 16.85
CA VAL A 94 5.59 -7.46 15.91
C VAL A 94 6.86 -8.09 16.44
N LYS A 95 7.32 -9.15 15.79
CA LYS A 95 8.62 -9.75 16.10
C LYS A 95 9.69 -8.93 15.34
N PRO A 96 10.77 -8.49 16.01
CA PRO A 96 11.85 -7.73 15.38
C PRO A 96 12.58 -8.56 14.32
#